data_AF-A4CAP3-F1
#
_entry.id   AF-A4CAP3-F1
#
_cell.length_a   1.000
_cell.length_b   1.000
_cell.length_c   1.000
_cell.angle_alpha   90.00
_cell.angle_beta   90.00
_cell.angle_gamma   90.00
#
_symmetry.space_group_name_H-M   'P 1'
#
loop_
_entity.id
_entity.type
_entity.pdbx_description
1 polymer ?
#
loop_
_entity_poly.entity_id
_entity_poly.type
_entity_poly.pdbx_seq_one_letter_code
_entity_poly.pdbx_strand_id
1 'polypeptide(L)'
;MSGTSLDGIDVALVAMPNNTISLLGALEMPFEPKLRRDILALCQTQTIALRDFGQICVRLSLAYAKAVNQLLAQHQLNGNDICAIGCHGQTVYHLPGGPYPFSMQLINASVLAAETGITTISDFRSMDLALGGQGAPLVPPFHQQLFEHLQQQYSALVLLNIGGIANVSILSGQPLVGFDTGPGNVLMDLWLQQQNPEQLFDHNGELAAKGQVCDALLADCLADPYFALTAPKSTGRELFNFDWLQQKLIHYPALSFEDVLATLSQLTATSISQSLTHLSPGLLLVCGGGAKNSHLLHNIQALLPNWQIELTTNFGVDGDFMEAMAFAWLAKRCRERQNGNDMLVTGASRNEILGQICQLKHHQWQGDLTKDQQ
;
A
#
# COMPACT_ATOMS: atom_id res chain seq x y z
N MET A 1 0.28 7.88 -5.71
CA MET A 1 0.16 6.43 -5.53
C MET A 1 -0.87 5.92 -6.52
N SER A 2 -0.77 4.67 -6.94
CA SER A 2 -1.93 3.95 -7.44
C SER A 2 -1.81 2.50 -6.98
N GLY A 3 -2.81 2.06 -6.22
CA GLY A 3 -2.81 0.75 -5.60
C GLY A 3 -2.90 -0.39 -6.61
N THR A 4 -2.85 -1.62 -6.11
CA THR A 4 -3.08 -2.81 -6.94
C THR A 4 -4.56 -2.99 -7.34
N SER A 5 -5.47 -2.22 -6.76
CA SER A 5 -6.90 -2.14 -7.13
C SER A 5 -7.13 -1.42 -8.45
N LEU A 6 -6.21 -0.52 -8.87
CA LEU A 6 -6.36 0.31 -10.07
C LEU A 6 -7.71 1.04 -10.14
N ASP A 7 -8.21 1.45 -8.98
CA ASP A 7 -9.39 2.30 -8.77
C ASP A 7 -9.10 3.75 -9.18
N GLY A 8 -7.96 4.29 -8.74
CA GLY A 8 -7.62 5.67 -8.95
C GLY A 8 -6.12 5.98 -8.86
N ILE A 9 -5.84 7.26 -9.08
CA ILE A 9 -4.55 7.90 -8.93
C ILE A 9 -4.67 8.82 -7.73
N ASP A 10 -3.99 8.46 -6.64
CA ASP A 10 -3.97 9.24 -5.41
C ASP A 10 -2.78 10.20 -5.42
N VAL A 11 -3.07 11.49 -5.31
CA VAL A 11 -2.06 12.55 -5.23
C VAL A 11 -2.23 13.27 -3.90
N ALA A 12 -1.14 13.32 -3.11
CA ALA A 12 -1.09 14.05 -1.86
C ALA A 12 -0.06 15.18 -1.94
N LEU A 13 -0.50 16.40 -1.60
CA LEU A 13 0.37 17.54 -1.38
C LEU A 13 0.72 17.59 0.11
N VAL A 14 2.00 17.41 0.44
CA VAL A 14 2.45 17.21 1.82
C VAL A 14 3.48 18.26 2.21
N ALA A 15 3.26 18.93 3.34
CA ALA A 15 4.24 19.76 4.01
C ALA A 15 5.00 18.95 5.06
N MET A 16 6.32 19.11 5.09
CA MET A 16 7.19 18.42 6.05
C MET A 16 8.19 19.34 6.79
N PRO A 17 7.76 20.48 7.37
CA PRO A 17 8.65 21.35 8.15
C PRO A 17 9.02 20.69 9.48
N ASN A 18 10.28 20.85 9.91
CA ASN A 18 10.76 20.41 11.24
C ASN A 18 10.37 18.97 11.60
N ASN A 19 10.40 18.05 10.63
CA ASN A 19 10.01 16.65 10.76
C ASN A 19 8.53 16.38 11.11
N THR A 20 7.67 17.40 11.18
CA THR A 20 6.21 17.21 11.24
C THR A 20 5.67 16.92 9.85
N ILE A 21 4.71 16.01 9.72
CA ILE A 21 4.11 15.63 8.43
C ILE A 21 2.67 16.13 8.41
N SER A 22 2.27 16.85 7.36
CA SER A 22 0.92 17.39 7.23
C SER A 22 0.41 17.31 5.80
N LEU A 23 -0.80 16.79 5.63
CA LEU A 23 -1.53 16.78 4.37
C LEU A 23 -2.14 18.17 4.12
N LEU A 24 -1.69 18.86 3.08
CA LEU A 24 -2.19 20.18 2.69
C LEU A 24 -3.34 20.11 1.68
N GLY A 25 -3.34 19.06 0.88
CA GLY A 25 -4.27 18.87 -0.22
C GLY A 25 -4.18 17.46 -0.76
N ALA A 26 -5.27 16.96 -1.29
CA ALA A 26 -5.33 15.61 -1.83
C ALA A 26 -6.31 15.52 -3.00
N LEU A 27 -6.02 14.63 -3.94
CA LEU A 27 -6.86 14.38 -5.10
C LEU A 27 -6.80 12.89 -5.44
N GLU A 28 -7.97 12.28 -5.54
CA GLU A 28 -8.14 10.99 -6.23
C GLU A 28 -8.64 11.27 -7.65
N MET A 29 -7.99 10.70 -8.65
CA MET A 29 -8.42 10.79 -10.06
C MET A 29 -8.64 9.39 -10.64
N PRO A 30 -9.82 9.09 -11.22
CA PRO A 30 -10.06 7.80 -11.84
C PRO A 30 -9.18 7.61 -13.08
N PHE A 31 -8.77 6.38 -13.32
CA PHE A 31 -8.08 6.02 -14.56
C PHE A 31 -9.00 6.14 -15.78
N GLU A 32 -8.40 6.50 -16.91
CA GLU A 32 -9.07 6.35 -18.21
C GLU A 32 -9.38 4.85 -18.44
N PRO A 33 -10.62 4.47 -18.82
CA PRO A 33 -11.04 3.06 -18.83
C PRO A 33 -10.18 2.14 -19.69
N LYS A 34 -9.66 2.60 -20.84
CA LYS A 34 -8.75 1.81 -21.67
C LYS A 34 -7.40 1.64 -20.99
N LEU A 35 -6.79 2.69 -20.45
CA LEU A 35 -5.54 2.59 -19.69
C LEU A 35 -5.66 1.60 -18.52
N ARG A 36 -6.74 1.69 -17.74
CA ARG A 36 -7.02 0.75 -16.65
C ARG A 36 -7.07 -0.70 -17.14
N ARG A 37 -7.83 -0.96 -18.21
CA ARG A 37 -7.95 -2.30 -18.82
C ARG A 37 -6.61 -2.83 -19.31
N ASP A 38 -5.82 -2.01 -19.98
CA ASP A 38 -4.52 -2.41 -20.53
C ASP A 38 -3.54 -2.80 -19.41
N ILE A 39 -3.50 -2.04 -18.31
CA ILE A 39 -2.66 -2.35 -17.14
C ILE A 39 -3.16 -3.62 -16.43
N LEU A 40 -4.48 -3.75 -16.22
CA LEU A 40 -5.06 -4.96 -15.62
C LEU A 40 -4.72 -6.21 -16.44
N ALA A 41 -4.85 -6.13 -17.76
CA ALA A 41 -4.49 -7.22 -18.67
C ALA A 41 -3.00 -7.59 -18.55
N LEU A 42 -2.12 -6.59 -18.41
CA LEU A 42 -0.69 -6.85 -18.17
C LEU A 42 -0.44 -7.54 -16.83
N CYS A 43 -1.09 -7.10 -15.75
CA CYS A 43 -0.98 -7.76 -14.44
C CYS A 43 -1.44 -9.23 -14.49
N GLN A 44 -2.48 -9.53 -15.26
CA GLN A 44 -3.05 -10.88 -15.39
C GLN A 44 -2.23 -11.78 -16.30
N THR A 45 -1.89 -11.31 -17.49
CA THR A 45 -1.25 -12.12 -18.54
C THR A 45 0.27 -12.17 -18.42
N GLN A 46 0.86 -11.19 -17.72
CA GLN A 46 2.31 -11.02 -17.57
C GLN A 46 3.07 -11.03 -18.91
N THR A 47 2.37 -10.74 -20.00
CA THR A 47 2.88 -10.83 -21.37
C THR A 47 2.45 -9.61 -22.15
N ILE A 48 3.42 -8.91 -22.78
CA ILE A 48 3.14 -7.71 -23.57
C ILE A 48 4.25 -7.50 -24.60
N ALA A 49 3.90 -6.95 -25.77
CA ALA A 49 4.89 -6.54 -26.74
C ALA A 49 5.65 -5.29 -26.23
N LEU A 50 6.96 -5.23 -26.46
CA LEU A 50 7.81 -4.13 -25.96
C LEU A 50 7.32 -2.73 -26.36
N ARG A 51 6.75 -2.61 -27.58
CA ARG A 51 6.13 -1.35 -28.04
C ARG A 51 4.99 -0.93 -27.13
N ASP A 52 4.09 -1.85 -26.82
CA ASP A 52 2.89 -1.57 -26.03
C ASP A 52 3.27 -1.31 -24.57
N PHE A 53 4.27 -2.03 -24.05
CA PHE A 53 4.86 -1.76 -22.73
C PHE A 53 5.35 -0.31 -22.62
N GLY A 54 6.16 0.15 -23.59
CA GLY A 54 6.63 1.54 -23.63
C GLY A 54 5.48 2.55 -23.71
N GLN A 55 4.45 2.27 -24.51
CA GLN A 55 3.27 3.13 -24.64
C GLN A 55 2.45 3.21 -23.35
N ILE A 56 2.27 2.10 -22.64
CA ILE A 56 1.56 2.08 -21.35
C ILE A 56 2.33 2.91 -20.31
N CYS A 57 3.65 2.78 -20.20
CA CYS A 57 4.45 3.58 -19.27
C CYS A 57 4.30 5.09 -19.52
N VAL A 58 4.29 5.53 -20.79
CA VAL A 58 4.08 6.94 -21.15
C VAL A 58 2.66 7.40 -20.82
N ARG A 59 1.63 6.62 -21.22
CA ARG A 59 0.22 6.95 -20.96
C ARG A 59 -0.08 7.04 -19.47
N LEU A 60 0.49 6.14 -18.68
CA LEU A 60 0.38 6.14 -17.23
C LEU A 60 1.01 7.41 -16.62
N SER A 61 2.23 7.76 -17.01
CA SER A 61 2.88 9.00 -16.56
C SER A 61 2.10 10.26 -16.94
N LEU A 62 1.50 10.31 -18.14
CA LEU A 62 0.65 11.43 -18.55
C LEU A 62 -0.60 11.54 -17.66
N ALA A 63 -1.21 10.41 -17.30
CA ALA A 63 -2.34 10.40 -16.37
C ALA A 63 -1.94 10.90 -14.97
N TYR A 64 -0.78 10.46 -14.45
CA TYR A 64 -0.23 10.97 -13.20
C TYR A 64 0.08 12.48 -13.28
N ALA A 65 0.68 12.95 -14.37
CA ALA A 65 0.99 14.36 -14.56
C ALA A 65 -0.29 15.21 -14.59
N LYS A 66 -1.34 14.72 -15.25
CA LYS A 66 -2.67 15.35 -15.24
C LYS A 66 -3.22 15.45 -13.81
N ALA A 67 -3.14 14.39 -13.01
CA ALA A 67 -3.61 14.41 -11.63
C ALA A 67 -2.81 15.39 -10.75
N VAL A 68 -1.48 15.39 -10.87
CA VAL A 68 -0.61 16.35 -10.17
C VAL A 68 -0.97 17.79 -10.55
N ASN A 69 -1.00 18.10 -11.84
CA ASN A 69 -1.30 19.46 -12.32
C ASN A 69 -2.71 19.92 -11.92
N GLN A 70 -3.69 19.00 -11.86
CA GLN A 70 -5.02 19.32 -11.35
C GLN A 70 -4.99 19.68 -9.86
N LEU A 71 -4.29 18.92 -9.02
CA LEU A 71 -4.16 19.24 -7.59
C LEU A 71 -3.44 20.59 -7.40
N LEU A 72 -2.36 20.85 -8.15
CA LEU A 72 -1.66 22.13 -8.07
C LEU A 72 -2.55 23.30 -8.46
N ALA A 73 -3.34 23.16 -9.52
CA ALA A 73 -4.30 24.18 -9.95
C ALA A 73 -5.38 24.45 -8.88
N GLN A 74 -5.89 23.41 -8.20
CA GLN A 74 -6.86 23.56 -7.10
C GLN A 74 -6.30 24.37 -5.92
N HIS A 75 -4.98 24.26 -5.68
CA HIS A 75 -4.28 24.97 -4.62
C HIS A 75 -3.59 26.27 -5.09
N GLN A 76 -3.77 26.67 -6.35
CA GLN A 76 -3.12 27.84 -6.95
C GLN A 76 -1.58 27.81 -6.87
N LEU A 77 -1.02 26.61 -6.96
CA LEU A 77 0.42 26.36 -6.95
C LEU A 77 0.92 26.05 -8.36
N ASN A 78 2.23 26.20 -8.56
CA ASN A 78 2.94 25.76 -9.76
C ASN A 78 4.12 24.83 -9.41
N GLY A 79 4.78 24.29 -10.42
CA GLY A 79 5.89 23.35 -10.22
C GLY A 79 7.04 23.88 -9.35
N ASN A 80 7.32 25.19 -9.36
CA ASN A 80 8.39 25.77 -8.52
C ASN A 80 8.04 25.84 -7.03
N ASP A 81 6.76 25.70 -6.67
CA ASP A 81 6.32 25.66 -5.27
C ASP A 81 6.49 24.26 -4.65
N ILE A 82 6.83 23.25 -5.48
CA ILE A 82 6.92 21.85 -5.08
C ILE A 82 8.37 21.42 -5.06
N CYS A 83 8.85 20.85 -3.96
CA CYS A 83 10.26 20.47 -3.89
C CYS A 83 10.62 19.19 -4.67
N ALA A 84 9.69 18.24 -4.80
CA ALA A 84 9.82 17.01 -5.60
C ALA A 84 8.48 16.26 -5.67
N ILE A 85 8.32 15.39 -6.68
CA ILE A 85 7.28 14.36 -6.71
C ILE A 85 7.90 13.04 -6.23
N GLY A 86 7.23 12.35 -5.31
CA GLY A 86 7.46 10.94 -5.02
C GLY A 86 6.44 10.06 -5.73
N CYS A 87 6.87 9.32 -6.75
CA CYS A 87 5.98 8.49 -7.55
C CYS A 87 6.36 7.01 -7.39
N HIS A 88 5.50 6.25 -6.72
CA HIS A 88 5.62 4.79 -6.65
C HIS A 88 5.65 4.14 -8.05
N GLY A 89 4.84 4.67 -8.98
CA GLY A 89 4.47 3.98 -10.21
C GLY A 89 3.34 2.98 -9.98
N GLN A 90 3.13 2.09 -10.95
CA GLN A 90 2.14 1.02 -10.85
C GLN A 90 2.81 -0.35 -10.82
N THR A 91 2.70 -1.09 -9.72
CA THR A 91 3.24 -2.46 -9.67
C THR A 91 2.49 -3.36 -10.63
N VAL A 92 3.23 -4.05 -11.51
CA VAL A 92 2.73 -5.12 -12.39
C VAL A 92 3.33 -6.49 -12.06
N TYR A 93 4.48 -6.52 -11.39
CA TYR A 93 5.12 -7.75 -10.95
C TYR A 93 5.96 -7.49 -9.70
N HIS A 94 5.96 -8.42 -8.75
CA HIS A 94 6.79 -8.35 -7.56
C HIS A 94 7.31 -9.75 -7.22
N LEU A 95 8.63 -9.91 -7.15
CA LEU A 95 9.30 -11.16 -6.86
C LEU A 95 10.52 -10.90 -5.97
N PRO A 96 10.34 -10.82 -4.65
CA PRO A 96 11.44 -10.57 -3.72
C PRO A 96 12.33 -11.79 -3.47
N GLY A 97 11.90 -12.99 -3.88
CA GLY A 97 12.62 -14.25 -3.70
C GLY A 97 13.30 -14.78 -4.96
N GLY A 98 14.08 -15.86 -4.80
CA GLY A 98 14.76 -16.55 -5.90
C GLY A 98 16.15 -15.96 -6.23
N PRO A 99 16.81 -16.47 -7.30
CA PRO A 99 18.18 -16.08 -7.63
C PRO A 99 18.32 -14.66 -8.18
N TYR A 100 17.22 -14.08 -8.68
CA TYR A 100 17.18 -12.75 -9.30
C TYR A 100 15.95 -11.98 -8.81
N PRO A 101 15.95 -11.50 -7.56
CA PRO A 101 14.81 -10.78 -7.01
C PRO A 101 14.62 -9.43 -7.71
N PHE A 102 13.37 -9.06 -7.99
CA PHE A 102 13.03 -7.78 -8.62
C PHE A 102 11.59 -7.34 -8.30
N SER A 103 11.30 -6.07 -8.55
CA SER A 103 9.95 -5.54 -8.55
C SER A 103 9.80 -4.59 -9.74
N MET A 104 8.65 -4.63 -10.40
CA MET A 104 8.39 -3.86 -11.60
C MET A 104 7.25 -2.89 -11.37
N GLN A 105 7.60 -1.61 -11.20
CA GLN A 105 6.67 -0.50 -11.17
C GLN A 105 6.69 0.21 -12.52
N LEU A 106 5.55 0.26 -13.21
CA LEU A 106 5.42 1.02 -14.44
C LEU A 106 5.44 2.51 -14.13
N ILE A 107 6.37 3.20 -14.76
CA ILE A 107 6.46 4.65 -14.76
C ILE A 107 7.41 5.08 -15.88
N ASN A 108 7.10 6.19 -16.56
CA ASN A 108 8.09 6.97 -17.27
C ASN A 108 8.32 8.28 -16.50
N ALA A 109 9.32 8.30 -15.62
CA ALA A 109 9.56 9.43 -14.72
C ALA A 109 9.95 10.71 -15.50
N SER A 110 10.59 10.57 -16.66
CA SER A 110 10.93 11.70 -17.53
C SER A 110 9.70 12.39 -18.10
N VAL A 111 8.69 11.63 -18.51
CA VAL A 111 7.39 12.19 -18.95
C VAL A 111 6.71 12.90 -17.78
N LEU A 112 6.63 12.27 -16.61
CA LEU A 112 6.02 12.91 -15.44
C LEU A 112 6.71 14.22 -15.05
N ALA A 113 8.05 14.21 -15.03
CA ALA A 113 8.84 15.41 -14.74
C ALA A 113 8.63 16.49 -15.81
N ALA A 114 8.70 16.15 -17.10
CA ALA A 114 8.54 17.11 -18.18
C ALA A 114 7.14 17.78 -18.20
N GLU A 115 6.09 17.01 -17.94
CA GLU A 115 4.69 17.48 -17.99
C GLU A 115 4.27 18.27 -16.74
N THR A 116 4.96 18.08 -15.61
CA THR A 116 4.69 18.81 -14.36
C THR A 116 5.67 19.95 -14.10
N GLY A 117 6.83 19.92 -14.74
CA GLY A 117 7.94 20.83 -14.44
C GLY A 117 8.61 20.55 -13.08
N ILE A 118 8.38 19.38 -12.47
CA ILE A 118 8.86 19.03 -11.13
C ILE A 118 9.84 17.85 -11.18
N THR A 119 10.96 17.93 -10.45
CA THR A 119 11.86 16.79 -10.27
C THR A 119 11.11 15.61 -9.67
N THR A 120 11.21 14.45 -10.32
CA THR A 120 10.46 13.26 -9.94
C THR A 120 11.40 12.19 -9.40
N ILE A 121 11.06 11.62 -8.25
CA ILE A 121 11.74 10.47 -7.64
C ILE A 121 10.81 9.27 -7.77
N SER A 122 11.34 8.16 -8.26
CA SER A 122 10.59 6.92 -8.52
C SER A 122 11.42 5.69 -8.16
N ASP A 123 10.91 4.47 -8.38
CA ASP A 123 11.64 3.21 -8.14
C ASP A 123 12.21 3.07 -6.72
N PHE A 124 11.32 3.15 -5.74
CA PHE A 124 11.70 3.07 -4.32
C PHE A 124 12.02 1.64 -3.86
N ARG A 125 11.65 0.61 -4.62
CA ARG A 125 11.78 -0.80 -4.18
C ARG A 125 13.11 -1.44 -4.57
N SER A 126 13.68 -1.04 -5.71
CA SER A 126 14.83 -1.76 -6.29
C SER A 126 16.08 -1.75 -5.42
N MET A 127 16.38 -0.66 -4.71
CA MET A 127 17.55 -0.62 -3.84
C MET A 127 17.42 -1.58 -2.65
N ASP A 128 16.24 -1.66 -2.04
CA ASP A 128 15.99 -2.57 -0.93
C ASP A 128 16.15 -4.04 -1.35
N LEU A 129 15.59 -4.41 -2.51
CA LEU A 129 15.76 -5.73 -3.13
C LEU A 129 17.22 -6.05 -3.46
N ALA A 130 17.95 -5.07 -4.02
CA ALA A 130 19.38 -5.22 -4.31
C ALA A 130 20.22 -5.46 -3.05
N LEU A 131 19.73 -5.05 -1.88
CA LEU A 131 20.34 -5.30 -0.58
C LEU A 131 19.85 -6.58 0.10
N GLY A 132 19.03 -7.39 -0.58
CA GLY A 132 18.49 -8.66 -0.07
C GLY A 132 17.18 -8.51 0.72
N GLY A 133 16.60 -7.31 0.74
CA GLY A 133 15.30 -7.07 1.38
C GLY A 133 14.13 -7.51 0.49
N GLN A 134 12.93 -7.39 1.05
CA GLN A 134 11.68 -7.73 0.37
C GLN A 134 11.20 -6.62 -0.58
N GLY A 135 11.73 -5.41 -0.53
CA GLY A 135 11.20 -4.25 -1.27
C GLY A 135 9.82 -3.78 -0.81
N ALA A 136 9.29 -4.36 0.27
CA ALA A 136 8.00 -4.06 0.89
C ALA A 136 7.93 -4.63 2.33
N PRO A 137 7.09 -4.06 3.21
CA PRO A 137 6.46 -2.74 3.09
C PRO A 137 7.49 -1.62 3.34
N LEU A 138 7.40 -0.52 2.58
CA LEU A 138 8.32 0.65 2.73
C LEU A 138 7.75 1.77 3.60
N VAL A 139 6.49 1.65 4.01
CA VAL A 139 5.74 2.65 4.78
C VAL A 139 6.00 2.64 6.30
N PRO A 140 6.49 1.56 6.96
CA PRO A 140 6.64 1.57 8.42
C PRO A 140 7.51 2.71 8.98
N PRO A 141 8.66 3.09 8.38
CA PRO A 141 9.44 4.24 8.88
C PRO A 141 8.66 5.57 8.79
N PHE A 142 7.85 5.72 7.74
CA PHE A 142 6.95 6.87 7.60
C PHE A 142 5.86 6.84 8.69
N HIS A 143 5.22 5.71 8.92
CA HIS A 143 4.22 5.55 9.98
C HIS A 143 4.79 5.88 11.37
N GLN A 144 6.01 5.42 11.64
CA GLN A 144 6.71 5.70 12.89
C GLN A 144 6.88 7.20 13.11
N GLN A 145 7.35 7.94 12.09
CA GLN A 145 7.49 9.39 12.17
C GLN A 145 6.15 10.12 12.26
N LEU A 146 5.16 9.70 11.47
CA LEU A 146 3.83 10.33 11.43
C LEU A 146 3.11 10.28 12.78
N PHE A 147 3.20 9.14 13.48
CA PHE A 147 2.55 8.91 14.76
C PHE A 147 3.52 8.90 15.95
N GLU A 148 4.69 9.54 15.81
CA GLU A 148 5.71 9.62 16.87
C GLU A 148 5.13 10.13 18.19
N HIS A 149 4.27 11.16 18.12
CA HIS A 149 3.62 11.78 19.27
C HIS A 149 2.69 10.84 20.09
N LEU A 150 2.27 9.71 19.52
CA LEU A 150 1.40 8.72 20.17
C LEU A 150 2.18 7.54 20.76
N GLN A 151 3.42 7.29 20.32
CA GLN A 151 4.15 6.05 20.66
C GLN A 151 4.35 5.83 22.16
N GLN A 152 4.45 6.91 22.95
CA GLN A 152 4.62 6.85 24.41
C GLN A 152 3.30 6.84 25.19
N GLN A 153 2.16 7.00 24.51
CA GLN A 153 0.85 7.10 25.17
C GLN A 153 0.16 5.73 25.33
N TYR A 154 0.60 4.72 24.58
CA TYR A 154 -0.03 3.41 24.53
C TYR A 154 0.98 2.28 24.74
N SER A 155 0.54 1.20 25.38
CA SER A 155 1.38 -0.01 25.58
C SER A 155 1.74 -0.68 24.26
N ALA A 156 0.83 -0.62 23.28
CA ALA A 156 1.09 -0.94 21.88
C ALA A 156 0.48 0.13 20.98
N LEU A 157 1.17 0.48 19.91
CA LEU A 157 0.66 1.33 18.83
C LEU A 157 0.92 0.59 17.53
N VAL A 158 -0.16 0.20 16.86
CA VAL A 158 -0.11 -0.56 15.62
C VAL A 158 -0.90 0.18 14.57
N LEU A 159 -0.30 0.38 13.40
CA LEU A 159 -1.01 0.86 12.22
C LEU A 159 -1.33 -0.33 11.33
N LEU A 160 -2.59 -0.49 10.96
CA LEU A 160 -3.12 -1.55 10.11
C LEU A 160 -3.69 -0.94 8.82
N ASN A 161 -3.07 -1.25 7.69
CA ASN A 161 -3.61 -0.93 6.37
C ASN A 161 -4.37 -2.15 5.84
N ILE A 162 -5.66 -1.99 5.53
CA ILE A 162 -6.50 -3.04 4.91
C ILE A 162 -6.75 -2.66 3.45
N GLY A 163 -5.76 -2.92 2.60
CA GLY A 163 -5.87 -2.85 1.15
C GLY A 163 -6.32 -4.19 0.55
N GLY A 164 -5.88 -4.51 -0.67
CA GLY A 164 -6.05 -5.87 -1.21
C GLY A 164 -5.35 -6.93 -0.34
N ILE A 165 -4.13 -6.63 0.10
CA ILE A 165 -3.39 -7.34 1.15
C ILE A 165 -3.39 -6.47 2.40
N ALA A 166 -3.59 -7.09 3.56
CA ALA A 166 -3.53 -6.40 4.85
C ALA A 166 -2.09 -6.42 5.37
N ASN A 167 -1.63 -5.29 5.91
CA ASN A 167 -0.29 -5.15 6.48
C ASN A 167 -0.31 -4.32 7.76
N VAL A 168 0.64 -4.62 8.65
CA VAL A 168 0.79 -3.93 9.94
C VAL A 168 2.15 -3.24 10.04
N SER A 169 2.18 -2.13 10.77
CA SER A 169 3.38 -1.50 11.30
C SER A 169 3.24 -1.40 12.81
N ILE A 170 4.08 -2.13 13.54
CA ILE A 170 4.12 -2.10 15.01
C ILE A 170 5.07 -0.96 15.41
N LEU A 171 4.49 0.18 15.80
CA LEU A 171 5.21 1.44 16.03
C LEU A 171 5.71 1.58 17.47
N SER A 172 5.05 0.91 18.41
CA SER A 172 5.47 0.84 19.81
C SER A 172 6.60 -0.18 20.00
N GLY A 173 7.66 0.23 20.69
CA GLY A 173 8.80 -0.64 20.96
C GLY A 173 9.90 -0.54 19.90
N GLN A 174 11.05 -1.14 20.21
CA GLN A 174 12.18 -1.26 19.31
C GLN A 174 12.61 -2.73 19.28
N PRO A 175 12.86 -3.31 18.10
CA PRO A 175 12.91 -2.64 16.79
C PRO A 175 11.53 -2.37 16.16
N LEU A 176 11.49 -1.50 15.14
CA LEU A 176 10.33 -1.32 14.26
C LEU A 176 10.07 -2.62 13.49
N VAL A 177 8.81 -3.09 13.51
CA VAL A 177 8.40 -4.31 12.81
C VAL A 177 7.24 -3.99 11.88
N GLY A 178 7.29 -4.53 10.66
CA GLY A 178 6.18 -4.46 9.72
C GLY A 178 6.20 -5.65 8.78
N PHE A 179 5.01 -6.11 8.37
CA PHE A 179 4.83 -7.28 7.51
C PHE A 179 3.38 -7.37 7.02
N ASP A 180 3.15 -8.21 6.01
CA ASP A 180 1.81 -8.50 5.50
C ASP A 180 1.16 -9.61 6.33
N THR A 181 -0.05 -9.38 6.85
CA THR A 181 -0.78 -10.35 7.68
C THR A 181 -1.48 -11.41 6.82
N GLY A 182 -1.78 -11.11 5.56
CA GLY A 182 -2.47 -11.98 4.62
C GLY A 182 -3.47 -11.20 3.75
N PRO A 183 -4.54 -11.83 3.25
CA PRO A 183 -5.52 -11.16 2.42
C PRO A 183 -6.28 -10.07 3.21
N GLY A 184 -6.33 -8.87 2.65
CA GLY A 184 -7.26 -7.81 3.08
C GLY A 184 -8.58 -7.98 2.33
N ASN A 185 -8.87 -7.10 1.39
CA ASN A 185 -10.09 -7.15 0.58
C ASN A 185 -10.02 -8.09 -0.62
N VAL A 186 -8.82 -8.52 -1.06
CA VAL A 186 -8.62 -9.13 -2.39
C VAL A 186 -9.49 -10.37 -2.65
N LEU A 187 -9.66 -11.25 -1.66
CA LEU A 187 -10.45 -12.48 -1.85
C LEU A 187 -11.96 -12.20 -1.84
N MET A 188 -12.42 -11.25 -1.01
CA MET A 188 -13.81 -10.81 -0.99
C MET A 188 -14.19 -10.15 -2.32
N ASP A 189 -13.34 -9.23 -2.80
CA ASP A 189 -13.52 -8.53 -4.08
C ASP A 189 -13.55 -9.51 -5.26
N LEU A 190 -12.61 -10.47 -5.30
CA LEU A 190 -12.57 -11.50 -6.34
C LEU A 190 -13.82 -12.38 -6.34
N TRP A 191 -14.35 -12.72 -5.16
CA TRP A 191 -15.55 -13.54 -5.03
C TRP A 191 -16.81 -12.80 -5.50
N LEU A 192 -16.95 -11.51 -5.17
CA LEU A 192 -18.04 -10.66 -5.69
C LEU A 192 -18.02 -10.58 -7.21
N GLN A 193 -16.84 -10.37 -7.78
CA GLN A 193 -16.66 -10.21 -9.21
C GLN A 193 -17.00 -11.48 -10.00
N GLN A 194 -17.07 -12.66 -9.37
CA GLN A 194 -17.59 -13.88 -10.01
C GLN A 194 -19.07 -13.81 -10.34
N GLN A 195 -19.87 -13.17 -9.47
CA GLN A 195 -21.30 -13.02 -9.67
C GLN A 195 -21.62 -11.78 -10.51
N ASN A 196 -20.93 -10.67 -10.22
CA ASN A 196 -21.12 -9.42 -10.93
C ASN A 196 -19.77 -8.71 -11.14
N PRO A 197 -19.19 -8.75 -12.35
CA PRO A 197 -17.92 -8.10 -12.65
C PRO A 197 -17.90 -6.58 -12.43
N GLU A 198 -19.07 -5.92 -12.36
CA GLU A 198 -19.18 -4.49 -12.07
C GLU A 198 -19.19 -4.18 -10.57
N GLN A 199 -19.45 -5.18 -9.72
CA GLN A 199 -19.43 -5.04 -8.27
C GLN A 199 -18.01 -5.22 -7.76
N LEU A 200 -17.33 -4.09 -7.52
CA LEU A 200 -15.89 -4.09 -7.20
C LEU A 200 -15.58 -4.48 -5.76
N PHE A 201 -16.50 -4.23 -4.80
CA PHE A 201 -16.32 -4.49 -3.37
C PHE A 201 -17.67 -4.69 -2.65
N ASP A 202 -17.64 -5.24 -1.43
CA ASP A 202 -18.82 -5.38 -0.55
C ASP A 202 -18.99 -4.10 0.27
N HIS A 203 -19.97 -3.28 -0.08
CA HIS A 203 -20.20 -2.00 0.60
C HIS A 203 -20.52 -2.23 2.08
N ASN A 204 -19.73 -1.63 2.99
CA ASN A 204 -19.81 -1.83 4.44
C ASN A 204 -19.72 -3.29 4.92
N GLY A 205 -19.41 -4.26 4.05
CA GLY A 205 -19.51 -5.69 4.37
C GLY A 205 -20.97 -6.18 4.52
N GLU A 206 -21.94 -5.52 3.87
CA GLU A 206 -23.37 -5.82 4.01
C GLU A 206 -23.76 -7.21 3.49
N LEU A 207 -23.07 -7.74 2.49
CA LEU A 207 -23.32 -9.09 1.98
C LEU A 207 -22.66 -10.14 2.88
N ALA A 208 -21.42 -9.91 3.31
CA ALA A 208 -20.75 -10.75 4.29
C ALA A 208 -21.57 -10.86 5.60
N ALA A 209 -22.16 -9.77 6.07
CA ALA A 209 -22.98 -9.75 7.28
C ALA A 209 -24.28 -10.58 7.21
N LYS A 210 -24.73 -10.94 6.00
CA LYS A 210 -25.91 -11.81 5.80
C LYS A 210 -25.59 -13.30 5.86
N GLY A 211 -24.30 -13.65 5.68
CA GLY A 211 -23.85 -15.03 5.71
C GLY A 211 -23.59 -15.55 7.12
N GLN A 212 -23.27 -16.83 7.19
CA GLN A 212 -22.75 -17.50 8.36
C GLN A 212 -21.32 -17.96 8.07
N VAL A 213 -20.40 -17.71 9.00
CA VAL A 213 -19.03 -18.19 8.89
C VAL A 213 -19.02 -19.72 8.86
N CYS A 214 -18.36 -20.30 7.85
CA CYS A 214 -18.09 -21.72 7.78
C CYS A 214 -16.75 -22.03 8.45
N ASP A 215 -16.78 -22.51 9.70
CA ASP A 215 -15.57 -22.82 10.46
C ASP A 215 -14.63 -23.80 9.74
N ALA A 216 -15.18 -24.76 9.00
CA ALA A 216 -14.40 -25.75 8.27
C ALA A 216 -13.62 -25.11 7.11
N LEU A 217 -14.24 -24.21 6.34
CA LEU A 217 -13.55 -23.47 5.27
C LEU A 217 -12.55 -22.46 5.87
N LEU A 218 -12.91 -21.77 6.95
CA LEU A 218 -12.01 -20.84 7.63
C LEU A 218 -10.72 -21.55 8.09
N ALA A 219 -10.86 -22.72 8.71
CA ALA A 219 -9.72 -23.52 9.16
C ALA A 219 -8.84 -24.00 8.00
N ASP A 220 -9.44 -24.43 6.87
CA ASP A 220 -8.70 -24.85 5.67
C ASP A 220 -7.95 -23.67 5.01
N CYS A 221 -8.56 -22.48 4.99
CA CYS A 221 -7.90 -21.26 4.54
C CYS A 221 -6.70 -20.88 5.43
N LEU A 222 -6.87 -20.88 6.76
CA LEU A 222 -5.82 -20.56 7.73
C LEU A 222 -4.70 -21.61 7.80
N ALA A 223 -4.92 -22.81 7.25
CA ALA A 223 -3.92 -23.86 7.16
C ALA A 223 -2.86 -23.61 6.07
N ASP A 224 -3.02 -22.56 5.25
CA ASP A 224 -1.98 -22.18 4.28
C ASP A 224 -0.65 -21.85 5.00
N PRO A 225 0.50 -22.38 4.51
CA PRO A 225 1.80 -22.17 5.15
C PRO A 225 2.19 -20.71 5.37
N TYR A 226 1.67 -19.77 4.58
CA TYR A 226 1.96 -18.34 4.73
C TYR A 226 1.60 -17.80 6.11
N PHE A 227 0.48 -18.26 6.69
CA PHE A 227 0.02 -17.76 7.99
C PHE A 227 0.97 -18.19 9.13
N ALA A 228 1.72 -19.28 8.97
CA ALA A 228 2.70 -19.76 9.94
C ALA A 228 4.07 -19.06 9.85
N LEU A 229 4.34 -18.30 8.78
CA LEU A 229 5.61 -17.58 8.62
C LEU A 229 5.75 -16.45 9.66
N THR A 230 6.97 -16.25 10.17
CA THR A 230 7.34 -15.09 11.01
C THR A 230 7.78 -13.91 10.15
N ALA A 231 7.69 -12.69 10.69
CA ALA A 231 8.28 -11.52 10.04
C ALA A 231 9.82 -11.65 9.95
N PRO A 232 10.48 -11.04 8.93
CA PRO A 232 9.89 -10.27 7.83
C PRO A 232 9.20 -11.18 6.80
N LYS A 233 7.99 -10.82 6.38
CA LYS A 233 7.22 -11.52 5.34
C LYS A 233 6.34 -10.56 4.55
N SER A 234 6.20 -10.83 3.25
CA SER A 234 5.33 -10.10 2.35
C SER A 234 4.62 -11.06 1.38
N THR A 235 3.52 -10.62 0.79
CA THR A 235 2.71 -11.41 -0.16
C THR A 235 1.91 -10.51 -1.08
N GLY A 236 1.17 -11.13 -2.00
CA GLY A 236 0.41 -10.44 -3.01
C GLY A 236 -0.60 -11.34 -3.71
N ARG A 237 -1.00 -10.89 -4.90
CA ARG A 237 -1.95 -11.62 -5.77
C ARG A 237 -1.33 -12.90 -6.33
N GLU A 238 -0.01 -13.07 -6.26
CA GLU A 238 0.67 -14.30 -6.63
C GLU A 238 0.30 -15.48 -5.72
N LEU A 239 -0.05 -15.23 -4.46
CA LEU A 239 -0.53 -16.26 -3.52
C LEU A 239 -2.04 -16.18 -3.31
N PHE A 240 -2.55 -15.06 -2.81
CA PHE A 240 -3.97 -14.90 -2.50
C PHE A 240 -4.75 -14.43 -3.72
N ASN A 241 -5.14 -15.38 -4.57
CA ASN A 241 -5.89 -15.16 -5.80
C ASN A 241 -7.10 -16.10 -5.93
N PHE A 242 -7.79 -16.00 -7.07
CA PHE A 242 -9.00 -16.75 -7.31
C PHE A 242 -8.73 -18.25 -7.47
N ASP A 243 -7.61 -18.66 -8.06
CA ASP A 243 -7.26 -20.08 -8.19
C ASP A 243 -7.00 -20.70 -6.82
N TRP A 244 -6.30 -19.98 -5.92
CA TRP A 244 -6.14 -20.37 -4.53
C TRP A 244 -7.49 -20.56 -3.84
N LEU A 245 -8.41 -19.61 -4.01
CA LEU A 245 -9.76 -19.68 -3.43
C LEU A 245 -10.57 -20.86 -3.99
N GLN A 246 -10.53 -21.08 -5.31
CA GLN A 246 -11.26 -22.18 -5.94
C GLN A 246 -10.79 -23.55 -5.43
N GLN A 247 -9.48 -23.74 -5.25
CA GLN A 247 -8.93 -24.99 -4.70
C GLN A 247 -9.44 -25.29 -3.29
N LYS A 248 -9.81 -24.28 -2.51
CA LYS A 248 -10.47 -24.46 -1.21
C LYS A 248 -11.96 -24.76 -1.40
N LEU A 249 -12.66 -23.95 -2.21
CA LEU A 249 -14.11 -24.03 -2.38
C LEU A 249 -14.61 -25.34 -3.03
N ILE A 250 -13.78 -26.06 -3.80
CA ILE A 250 -14.16 -27.38 -4.35
C ILE A 250 -14.57 -28.40 -3.27
N HIS A 251 -14.10 -28.22 -2.03
CA HIS A 251 -14.43 -29.07 -0.89
C HIS A 251 -15.72 -28.67 -0.18
N TYR A 252 -16.31 -27.52 -0.53
CA TYR A 252 -17.48 -26.93 0.14
C TYR A 252 -18.57 -26.48 -0.85
N PRO A 253 -19.08 -27.36 -1.74
CA PRO A 253 -19.96 -26.98 -2.84
C PRO A 253 -21.37 -26.50 -2.41
N ALA A 254 -21.74 -26.69 -1.14
CA ALA A 254 -23.06 -26.36 -0.61
C ALA A 254 -23.14 -25.00 0.08
N LEU A 255 -22.02 -24.27 0.20
CA LEU A 255 -22.01 -22.95 0.84
C LEU A 255 -22.75 -21.93 -0.03
N SER A 256 -23.54 -21.07 0.62
CA SER A 256 -24.14 -19.93 -0.07
C SER A 256 -23.07 -18.90 -0.43
N PHE A 257 -23.43 -17.99 -1.33
CA PHE A 257 -22.54 -16.90 -1.73
C PHE A 257 -22.15 -16.02 -0.54
N GLU A 258 -23.13 -15.70 0.31
CA GLU A 258 -22.99 -14.92 1.53
C GLU A 258 -22.16 -15.65 2.59
N ASP A 259 -22.30 -16.96 2.76
CA ASP A 259 -21.49 -17.74 3.72
C ASP A 259 -20.00 -17.72 3.34
N VAL A 260 -19.69 -17.81 2.04
CA VAL A 260 -18.31 -17.67 1.55
C VAL A 260 -17.79 -16.27 1.84
N LEU A 261 -18.55 -15.20 1.58
CA LEU A 261 -18.14 -13.83 1.92
C LEU A 261 -17.92 -13.63 3.43
N ALA A 262 -18.84 -14.12 4.26
CA ALA A 262 -18.71 -14.08 5.71
C ALA A 262 -17.42 -14.78 6.16
N THR A 263 -17.13 -15.95 5.59
CA THR A 263 -15.93 -16.73 5.89
C THR A 263 -14.64 -16.03 5.44
N LEU A 264 -14.64 -15.37 4.28
CA LEU A 264 -13.50 -14.60 3.79
C LEU A 264 -13.26 -13.32 4.61
N SER A 265 -14.33 -12.62 5.00
CA SER A 265 -14.23 -11.48 5.93
C SER A 265 -13.65 -11.93 7.28
N GLN A 266 -14.11 -13.07 7.79
CA GLN A 266 -13.60 -13.66 9.02
C GLN A 266 -12.14 -14.11 8.88
N LEU A 267 -11.71 -14.65 7.73
CA LEU A 267 -10.32 -15.00 7.45
C LEU A 267 -9.40 -13.78 7.63
N THR A 268 -9.76 -12.65 7.01
CA THR A 268 -9.01 -11.39 7.14
C THR A 268 -8.96 -10.90 8.59
N ALA A 269 -10.10 -10.91 9.29
CA ALA A 269 -10.15 -10.51 10.69
C ALA A 269 -9.25 -11.41 11.56
N THR A 270 -9.35 -12.73 11.40
CA THR A 270 -8.59 -13.71 12.16
C THR A 270 -7.09 -13.62 11.89
N SER A 271 -6.65 -13.48 10.63
CA SER A 271 -5.22 -13.38 10.30
C SER A 271 -4.59 -12.10 10.87
N ILE A 272 -5.32 -10.98 10.82
CA ILE A 272 -4.91 -9.72 11.46
C ILE A 272 -4.81 -9.92 12.97
N SER A 273 -5.87 -10.39 13.63
CA SER A 273 -5.88 -10.52 15.09
C SER A 273 -4.82 -11.49 15.60
N GLN A 274 -4.63 -12.65 14.94
CA GLN A 274 -3.58 -13.61 15.28
C GLN A 274 -2.18 -12.99 15.23
N SER A 275 -1.94 -12.10 14.26
CA SER A 275 -0.65 -11.40 14.13
C SER A 275 -0.33 -10.47 15.30
N LEU A 276 -1.34 -10.04 16.08
CA LEU A 276 -1.20 -9.10 17.20
C LEU A 276 -1.25 -9.77 18.59
N THR A 277 -1.52 -11.08 18.67
CA THR A 277 -1.72 -11.81 19.95
C THR A 277 -0.53 -11.77 20.91
N HIS A 278 0.68 -11.56 20.40
CA HIS A 278 1.90 -11.49 21.20
C HIS A 278 2.13 -10.10 21.84
N LEU A 279 1.32 -9.09 21.48
CA LEU A 279 1.41 -7.73 21.98
C LEU A 279 0.41 -7.51 23.12
N SER A 280 0.80 -6.69 24.10
CA SER A 280 -0.16 -6.14 25.06
C SER A 280 -1.17 -5.25 24.32
N PRO A 281 -2.47 -5.31 24.66
CA PRO A 281 -3.46 -4.44 24.02
C PRO A 281 -3.11 -2.96 24.14
N GLY A 282 -3.38 -2.22 23.06
CA GLY A 282 -3.14 -0.79 22.96
C GLY A 282 -4.03 -0.16 21.90
N LEU A 283 -3.46 0.73 21.08
CA LEU A 283 -4.16 1.41 19.99
C LEU A 283 -3.85 0.73 18.64
N LEU A 284 -4.91 0.35 17.93
CA LEU A 284 -4.88 -0.12 16.55
C LEU A 284 -5.48 0.95 15.64
N LEU A 285 -4.63 1.65 14.88
CA LEU A 285 -5.03 2.66 13.91
C LEU A 285 -5.24 2.01 12.54
N VAL A 286 -6.47 2.09 12.01
CA VAL A 286 -6.85 1.44 10.75
C VAL A 286 -6.94 2.45 9.62
N CYS A 287 -6.36 2.10 8.46
CA CYS A 287 -6.47 2.83 7.20
C CYS A 287 -6.68 1.87 6.00
N GLY A 288 -6.74 2.43 4.79
CA GLY A 288 -7.04 1.69 3.56
C GLY A 288 -8.53 1.41 3.37
N GLY A 289 -8.89 0.83 2.22
CA GLY A 289 -10.30 0.63 1.84
C GLY A 289 -11.10 -0.23 2.83
N GLY A 290 -10.46 -1.21 3.48
CA GLY A 290 -11.13 -2.05 4.48
C GLY A 290 -11.50 -1.30 5.78
N ALA A 291 -10.94 -0.12 6.02
CA ALA A 291 -11.37 0.77 7.11
C ALA A 291 -12.81 1.29 6.92
N LYS A 292 -13.35 1.22 5.69
CA LYS A 292 -14.74 1.55 5.36
C LYS A 292 -15.68 0.34 5.48
N ASN A 293 -15.17 -0.85 5.79
CA ASN A 293 -15.96 -2.06 5.96
C ASN A 293 -16.31 -2.24 7.45
N SER A 294 -17.48 -1.74 7.86
CA SER A 294 -17.90 -1.76 9.27
C SER A 294 -18.11 -3.18 9.81
N HIS A 295 -18.57 -4.12 8.98
CA HIS A 295 -18.67 -5.54 9.37
C HIS A 295 -17.29 -6.14 9.68
N LEU A 296 -16.28 -5.89 8.82
CA LEU A 296 -14.92 -6.36 9.04
C LEU A 296 -14.31 -5.76 10.32
N LEU A 297 -14.47 -4.45 10.54
CA LEU A 297 -14.00 -3.80 11.77
C LEU A 297 -14.67 -4.38 13.03
N HIS A 298 -15.96 -4.71 12.94
CA HIS A 298 -16.68 -5.39 14.03
C HIS A 298 -16.07 -6.78 14.32
N ASN A 299 -15.78 -7.56 13.27
CA ASN A 299 -15.16 -8.88 13.42
C ASN A 299 -13.76 -8.78 14.05
N ILE A 300 -12.95 -7.78 13.66
CA ILE A 300 -11.63 -7.54 14.26
C ILE A 300 -11.79 -7.13 15.74
N GLN A 301 -12.73 -6.23 16.06
CA GLN A 301 -12.99 -5.80 17.44
C GLN A 301 -13.44 -6.96 18.33
N ALA A 302 -14.26 -7.88 17.82
CA ALA A 302 -14.70 -9.07 18.54
C ALA A 302 -13.53 -10.01 18.90
N LEU A 303 -12.53 -10.12 18.02
CA LEU A 303 -11.32 -10.91 18.24
C LEU A 303 -10.28 -10.19 19.12
N LEU A 304 -10.34 -8.85 19.19
CA LEU A 304 -9.42 -8.00 19.95
C LEU A 304 -10.18 -7.14 20.98
N PRO A 305 -10.92 -7.73 21.93
CA PRO A 305 -11.87 -6.99 22.78
C PRO A 305 -11.25 -5.93 23.69
N ASN A 306 -9.94 -6.05 23.97
CA ASN A 306 -9.20 -5.12 24.82
C ASN A 306 -8.40 -4.06 24.04
N TRP A 307 -8.41 -4.12 22.70
CA TRP A 307 -7.75 -3.12 21.86
C TRP A 307 -8.68 -1.94 21.62
N GLN A 308 -8.13 -0.74 21.65
CA GLN A 308 -8.79 0.43 21.11
C GLN A 308 -8.57 0.43 19.59
N ILE A 309 -9.63 0.26 18.82
CA ILE A 309 -9.58 0.30 17.35
C ILE A 309 -10.14 1.63 16.87
N GLU A 310 -9.32 2.40 16.15
CA GLU A 310 -9.67 3.72 15.65
C GLU A 310 -9.27 3.88 14.20
N LEU A 311 -9.93 4.79 13.50
CA LEU A 311 -9.53 5.19 12.15
C LEU A 311 -8.41 6.22 12.22
N THR A 312 -7.46 6.19 11.27
CA THR A 312 -6.42 7.23 11.19
C THR A 312 -6.99 8.64 11.01
N THR A 313 -8.19 8.76 10.44
CA THR A 313 -8.92 10.02 10.28
C THR A 313 -9.23 10.69 11.62
N ASN A 314 -9.46 9.90 12.67
CA ASN A 314 -9.71 10.42 14.03
C ASN A 314 -8.44 11.06 14.63
N PHE A 315 -7.28 10.78 14.03
CA PHE A 315 -5.97 11.34 14.38
C PHE A 315 -5.46 12.33 13.33
N GLY A 316 -6.35 12.86 12.49
CA GLY A 316 -6.02 13.91 11.52
C GLY A 316 -5.30 13.43 10.27
N VAL A 317 -5.26 12.11 10.01
CA VAL A 317 -4.65 11.56 8.80
C VAL A 317 -5.68 10.81 7.98
N ASP A 318 -5.98 11.33 6.79
CA ASP A 318 -6.84 10.65 5.84
C ASP A 318 -6.21 9.33 5.39
N GLY A 319 -6.91 8.23 5.68
CA GLY A 319 -6.45 6.87 5.40
C GLY A 319 -6.34 6.57 3.91
N ASP A 320 -7.12 7.25 3.06
CA ASP A 320 -7.10 7.07 1.61
C ASP A 320 -5.80 7.64 0.99
N PHE A 321 -5.20 8.65 1.63
CA PHE A 321 -3.98 9.31 1.14
C PHE A 321 -2.71 8.92 1.90
N MET A 322 -2.80 8.04 2.90
CA MET A 322 -1.67 7.59 3.72
C MET A 322 -0.48 7.11 2.87
N GLU A 323 -0.74 6.25 1.89
CA GLU A 323 0.31 5.73 1.01
C GLU A 323 0.89 6.83 0.11
N ALA A 324 0.05 7.71 -0.45
CA ALA A 324 0.51 8.84 -1.26
C ALA A 324 1.40 9.79 -0.45
N MET A 325 1.06 10.04 0.83
CA MET A 325 1.90 10.80 1.75
C MET A 325 3.23 10.10 2.03
N ALA A 326 3.23 8.77 2.19
CA ALA A 326 4.44 8.00 2.41
C ALA A 326 5.43 8.12 1.23
N PHE A 327 4.96 8.14 -0.02
CA PHE A 327 5.82 8.35 -1.18
C PHE A 327 6.34 9.78 -1.30
N ALA A 328 5.55 10.79 -0.90
CA ALA A 328 6.05 12.15 -0.76
C ALA A 328 7.16 12.24 0.30
N TRP A 329 6.99 11.54 1.43
CA TRP A 329 8.01 11.42 2.47
C TRP A 329 9.27 10.71 1.98
N LEU A 330 9.15 9.56 1.29
CA LEU A 330 10.29 8.86 0.68
C LEU A 330 11.04 9.75 -0.32
N ALA A 331 10.33 10.60 -1.07
CA ALA A 331 10.99 11.56 -1.95
C ALA A 331 11.82 12.60 -1.18
N LYS A 332 11.31 13.10 -0.05
CA LYS A 332 12.10 13.97 0.85
C LYS A 332 13.34 13.24 1.39
N ARG A 333 13.20 11.99 1.85
CA ARG A 333 14.31 11.16 2.35
C ARG A 333 15.39 10.97 1.28
N CYS A 334 14.98 10.62 0.06
CA CYS A 334 15.88 10.49 -1.09
C CYS A 334 16.65 11.79 -1.35
N ARG A 335 15.93 12.93 -1.42
CA ARG A 335 16.53 14.25 -1.66
C ARG A 335 17.53 14.65 -0.58
N GLU A 336 17.23 14.35 0.68
CA GLU A 336 18.07 14.69 1.83
C GLU A 336 19.12 13.62 2.17
N ARG A 337 19.26 12.60 1.32
CA ARG A 337 20.20 11.48 1.50
C ARG A 337 20.00 10.74 2.83
N GLN A 338 18.75 10.57 3.22
CA GLN A 338 18.35 9.85 4.42
C GLN A 338 17.76 8.47 4.05
N ASN A 339 17.82 7.53 4.98
CA ASN A 339 17.33 6.15 4.76
C ASN A 339 15.84 6.12 4.45
N GLY A 340 15.45 5.37 3.42
CA GLY A 340 14.05 5.16 3.05
C GLY A 340 13.48 3.81 3.54
N ASN A 341 14.32 2.79 3.72
CA ASN A 341 13.92 1.50 4.28
C ASN A 341 14.26 1.39 5.77
N ASP A 342 13.78 0.29 6.36
CA ASP A 342 14.27 -0.25 7.61
C ASP A 342 14.63 -1.74 7.39
N MET A 343 15.86 -2.11 7.74
CA MET A 343 16.43 -3.44 7.51
C MET A 343 15.74 -4.54 8.32
N LEU A 344 15.15 -4.20 9.47
CA LEU A 344 14.44 -5.16 10.33
C LEU A 344 12.99 -5.37 9.85
N VAL A 345 12.44 -4.40 9.14
CA VAL A 345 11.15 -4.51 8.45
C VAL A 345 11.29 -5.34 7.17
N THR A 346 12.26 -5.01 6.34
CA THR A 346 12.36 -5.54 4.97
C THR A 346 13.26 -6.76 4.85
N GLY A 347 14.16 -7.00 5.80
CA GLY A 347 15.21 -8.01 5.70
C GLY A 347 16.43 -7.58 4.87
N ALA A 348 16.51 -6.31 4.44
CA ALA A 348 17.68 -5.79 3.73
C ALA A 348 18.95 -5.89 4.59
N SER A 349 20.12 -6.00 3.96
CA SER A 349 21.41 -6.10 4.67
C SER A 349 21.79 -4.82 5.45
N ARG A 350 21.18 -3.68 5.12
CA ARG A 350 21.32 -2.40 5.83
C ARG A 350 20.22 -1.41 5.46
N ASN A 351 20.10 -0.36 6.26
CA ASN A 351 19.31 0.82 5.90
C ASN A 351 20.03 1.60 4.77
N GLU A 352 19.28 2.10 3.80
CA GLU A 352 19.80 2.77 2.61
C GLU A 352 18.82 3.81 2.05
N ILE A 353 19.35 4.72 1.22
CA ILE A 353 18.54 5.67 0.46
C ILE A 353 17.76 4.92 -0.63
N LEU A 354 16.46 5.19 -0.72
CA LEU A 354 15.58 4.61 -1.75
C LEU A 354 15.22 5.64 -2.83
N GLY A 355 15.02 5.16 -4.05
CA GLY A 355 14.52 5.95 -5.18
C GLY A 355 15.59 6.40 -6.17
N GLN A 356 15.14 6.61 -7.41
CA GLN A 356 15.92 7.15 -8.53
C GLN A 356 15.39 8.54 -8.91
N ILE A 357 16.31 9.48 -9.14
CA ILE A 357 15.98 10.89 -9.37
C ILE A 357 15.98 11.21 -10.87
N CYS A 358 14.84 11.61 -11.42
CA CYS A 358 14.71 12.22 -12.73
C CYS A 358 14.71 13.75 -12.60
N GLN A 359 15.88 14.36 -12.81
CA GLN A 359 16.12 15.79 -12.58
C GLN A 359 15.71 16.68 -13.75
N LEU A 360 15.25 17.90 -13.44
CA LEU A 360 15.04 18.97 -14.40
C LEU A 360 16.02 20.11 -14.10
N LYS A 361 16.69 20.62 -15.13
CA LYS A 361 17.69 21.70 -14.99
C LYS A 361 17.15 22.96 -14.30
N HIS A 362 15.89 23.30 -14.53
CA HIS A 362 15.28 24.55 -14.09
C HIS A 362 14.48 24.44 -12.79
N HIS A 363 14.24 23.21 -12.32
CA HIS A 363 13.54 22.98 -11.07
C HIS A 363 14.53 23.11 -9.91
N GLN A 364 14.27 23.99 -8.94
CA GLN A 364 15.20 24.26 -7.84
C GLN A 364 15.36 23.04 -6.93
N TRP A 365 16.30 22.17 -7.29
CA TRP A 365 16.74 21.04 -6.50
C TRP A 365 17.81 21.51 -5.50
N GLN A 366 17.40 22.00 -4.33
CA GLN A 366 18.32 22.30 -3.24
C GLN A 366 18.74 21.01 -2.51
N GLY A 367 19.40 20.09 -3.24
CA GLY A 367 20.13 18.95 -2.67
C GLY A 367 21.64 19.17 -2.63
N ASP A 368 22.13 20.27 -3.22
CA ASP A 368 23.54 20.65 -3.19
C ASP A 368 23.89 21.30 -1.85
N LEU A 369 24.29 20.46 -0.90
CA LEU A 369 25.01 20.84 0.33
C LEU A 369 26.45 21.30 0.05
N THR A 370 26.81 21.64 -1.18
CA THR A 370 28.13 22.21 -1.52
C THR A 370 28.32 23.65 -1.01
N LYS A 371 27.36 24.21 -0.26
CA LYS A 371 27.54 25.51 0.43
C LYS A 371 28.09 25.42 1.87
N ASP A 372 28.31 24.23 2.42
CA ASP A 372 29.02 24.07 3.71
C ASP A 372 30.53 23.76 3.56
N GLN A 373 31.09 23.95 2.36
CA GLN A 373 32.54 23.97 2.14
C GLN A 373 32.95 25.21 1.34
N GLN A 374 32.98 26.37 2.00
CA GLN A 374 33.89 27.47 1.67
C GLN A 374 34.18 28.33 2.89
#